data_AF-A0A954DJD1-F1
#
_entry.id   AF-A0A954DJD1-F1
#
_cell.length_a   1.000
_cell.length_b   1.000
_cell.length_c   1.000
_cell.angle_alpha   90.00
_cell.angle_beta   90.00
_cell.angle_gamma   90.00
#
_symmetry.space_group_name_H-M   'P 1'
#
loop_
_entity.id
_entity.type
_entity.pdbx_description
1 polymer ?
#
loop_
_entity_poly.entity_id
_entity_poly.type
_entity_poly.pdbx_seq_one_letter_code
_entity_poly.pdbx_strand_id
1 'polypeptide(L)'
;PGLRQIIGRVPRMSLFRTDHGGVGAVAFGAAHVSMGLTTTTRHFAAAGMSPRRIVDNTARLFVRSILDWFRAAEIAGWTAAGSDFICQLSCCKGAPLSDYLDPDLDATFHNMNAMADFADFILDADPTDRPALYLEICRAAIGKYGLAGFNGPEHSKAQLNSWAFS
;
A
#
# COMPACT_ATOMS: atom_id res chain seq x y z
N PRO A 1 -2.60 -13.99 8.71
CA PRO A 1 -2.65 -14.82 9.94
C PRO A 1 -1.27 -15.09 10.56
N GLY A 2 -0.29 -15.61 9.81
CA GLY A 2 1.02 -16.00 10.34
C GLY A 2 1.80 -14.86 10.99
N LEU A 3 1.96 -13.72 10.29
CA LEU A 3 2.74 -12.60 10.83
C LEU A 3 2.13 -12.00 12.12
N ARG A 4 0.80 -11.89 12.21
CA ARG A 4 0.10 -11.42 13.43
C ARG A 4 0.39 -12.29 14.65
N GLN A 5 0.31 -13.60 14.47
CA GLN A 5 0.60 -14.55 15.54
C GLN A 5 2.05 -14.46 15.99
N ILE A 6 2.99 -14.23 15.07
CA ILE A 6 4.40 -14.05 15.40
C ILE A 6 4.61 -12.76 16.19
N ILE A 7 4.01 -11.64 15.75
CA ILE A 7 4.09 -10.35 16.46
C ILE A 7 3.64 -10.50 17.93
N GLY A 8 2.50 -11.15 18.16
CA GLY A 8 1.98 -11.33 19.52
C GLY A 8 2.81 -12.27 20.41
N ARG A 9 3.72 -13.05 19.83
CA ARG A 9 4.56 -14.02 20.55
C ARG A 9 6.01 -13.59 20.71
N VAL A 10 6.49 -12.69 19.85
CA VAL A 10 7.89 -12.24 19.84
C VAL A 10 7.96 -10.81 20.38
N PRO A 11 8.39 -10.60 21.63
CA PRO A 11 8.50 -9.25 22.19
C PRO A 11 9.53 -8.43 21.39
N ARG A 12 9.21 -7.15 21.18
CA ARG A 12 10.07 -6.18 20.49
C ARG A 12 10.50 -6.58 19.06
N MET A 13 9.63 -7.30 18.35
CA MET A 13 9.92 -7.69 16.97
C MET A 13 10.15 -6.45 16.09
N SER A 14 11.19 -6.52 15.23
CA SER A 14 11.47 -5.50 14.22
C SER A 14 11.45 -6.14 12.83
N LEU A 15 10.76 -5.52 11.88
CA LEU A 15 10.65 -6.01 10.50
C LEU A 15 11.40 -5.09 9.54
N PHE A 16 12.06 -5.67 8.56
CA PHE A 16 12.79 -4.93 7.54
C PHE A 16 12.27 -5.28 6.15
N ARG A 17 12.34 -4.30 5.23
CA ARG A 17 11.94 -4.46 3.82
C ARG A 17 10.47 -4.86 3.64
N THR A 18 9.59 -4.32 4.47
CA THR A 18 8.15 -4.53 4.34
C THR A 18 7.56 -3.57 3.31
N ASP A 19 6.35 -3.83 2.85
CA ASP A 19 5.50 -2.86 2.16
C ASP A 19 4.53 -2.20 3.18
N HIS A 20 3.31 -1.86 2.76
CA HIS A 20 2.24 -1.33 3.60
C HIS A 20 1.83 -2.29 4.74
N GLY A 21 2.19 -3.58 4.66
CA GLY A 21 2.06 -4.54 5.76
C GLY A 21 2.94 -4.21 6.97
N GLY A 22 3.97 -3.37 6.81
CA GLY A 22 4.76 -2.85 7.93
C GLY A 22 3.91 -2.01 8.89
N VAL A 23 3.04 -1.16 8.35
CA VAL A 23 2.08 -0.38 9.17
C VAL A 23 1.18 -1.32 9.98
N GLY A 24 0.71 -2.39 9.34
CA GLY A 24 -0.07 -3.44 10.02
C GLY A 24 0.72 -4.13 11.12
N ALA A 25 2.01 -4.37 10.93
CA ALA A 25 2.81 -4.99 11.97
C ALA A 25 2.95 -4.10 13.22
N VAL A 26 3.20 -2.79 13.05
CA VAL A 26 3.26 -1.86 14.19
C VAL A 26 1.90 -1.72 14.86
N ALA A 27 0.82 -1.65 14.07
CA ALA A 27 -0.55 -1.61 14.60
C ALA A 27 -0.84 -2.80 15.54
N PHE A 28 -0.23 -3.96 15.30
CA PHE A 28 -0.39 -5.18 16.11
C PHE A 28 0.72 -5.40 17.14
N GLY A 29 1.63 -4.44 17.34
CA GLY A 29 2.63 -4.48 18.43
C GLY A 29 4.08 -4.77 18.03
N ALA A 30 4.42 -4.74 16.74
CA ALA A 30 5.83 -4.71 16.33
C ALA A 30 6.49 -3.41 16.84
N ALA A 31 7.73 -3.50 17.32
CA ALA A 31 8.43 -2.34 17.87
C ALA A 31 8.94 -1.40 16.77
N HIS A 32 9.42 -1.96 15.66
CA HIS A 32 9.94 -1.17 14.54
C HIS A 32 9.64 -1.85 13.21
N VAL A 33 9.46 -1.04 12.17
CA VAL A 33 9.38 -1.51 10.79
C VAL A 33 10.18 -0.60 9.87
N SER A 34 10.78 -1.18 8.85
CA SER A 34 11.36 -0.45 7.73
C SER A 34 10.61 -0.83 6.46
N MET A 35 10.03 0.18 5.81
CA MET A 35 9.21 0.03 4.62
C MET A 35 9.99 0.39 3.36
N GLY A 36 9.97 -0.48 2.36
CA GLY A 36 10.55 -0.23 1.06
C GLY A 36 9.64 0.63 0.18
N LEU A 37 10.24 1.57 -0.56
CA LEU A 37 9.51 2.41 -1.53
C LEU A 37 9.56 1.84 -2.96
N THR A 38 10.44 0.87 -3.21
CA THR A 38 10.68 0.29 -4.54
C THR A 38 10.42 -1.22 -4.55
N THR A 39 10.22 -1.81 -5.73
CA THR A 39 9.99 -3.26 -5.85
C THR A 39 11.16 -4.09 -5.32
N THR A 40 12.39 -3.60 -5.41
CA THR A 40 13.60 -4.27 -4.91
C THR A 40 13.75 -4.20 -3.39
N THR A 41 13.01 -3.29 -2.74
CA THR A 41 13.08 -3.06 -1.29
C THR A 41 11.81 -3.46 -0.54
N ARG A 42 10.77 -3.91 -1.25
CA ARG A 42 9.53 -4.47 -0.70
C ARG A 42 9.53 -5.98 -0.87
N HIS A 43 9.39 -6.73 0.21
CA HIS A 43 9.24 -8.18 0.16
C HIS A 43 7.85 -8.63 0.60
N PHE A 44 7.11 -9.21 -0.36
CA PHE A 44 6.01 -10.11 -0.11
C PHE A 44 6.13 -11.31 -1.05
N ALA A 45 6.10 -12.52 -0.51
CA ALA A 45 6.15 -13.75 -1.27
C ALA A 45 4.99 -14.66 -0.81
N ALA A 46 3.87 -14.66 -1.53
CA ALA A 46 2.86 -15.71 -1.35
C ALA A 46 3.36 -17.03 -1.97
N ALA A 47 2.97 -18.15 -1.37
CA ALA A 47 3.30 -19.48 -1.89
C ALA A 47 2.81 -19.61 -3.34
N GLY A 48 3.70 -20.05 -4.23
CA GLY A 48 3.39 -20.23 -5.67
C GLY A 48 3.57 -18.99 -6.55
N MET A 49 3.93 -17.82 -6.00
CA MET A 49 4.27 -16.66 -6.85
C MET A 49 5.59 -16.89 -7.58
N SER A 50 5.54 -16.81 -8.91
CA SER A 50 6.73 -16.79 -9.76
C SER A 50 7.10 -15.35 -10.14
N PRO A 51 8.40 -15.00 -10.14
CA PRO A 51 8.83 -13.68 -10.59
C PRO A 51 8.47 -13.49 -12.05
N ARG A 52 7.71 -12.42 -12.37
CA ARG A 52 7.38 -12.04 -13.75
C ARG A 52 8.12 -10.77 -14.12
N ARG A 53 8.85 -10.81 -15.23
CA ARG A 53 9.45 -9.62 -15.83
C ARG A 53 8.35 -8.83 -16.54
N ILE A 54 8.12 -7.61 -16.06
CA ILE A 54 7.20 -6.65 -16.69
C ILE A 54 8.06 -5.65 -17.46
N VAL A 55 7.74 -5.39 -18.74
CA VAL A 55 8.51 -4.54 -19.67
C VAL A 55 8.21 -3.04 -19.49
N ASP A 56 7.21 -2.70 -18.69
CA ASP A 56 6.88 -1.33 -18.33
C ASP A 56 7.92 -0.74 -17.35
N ASN A 57 8.46 0.44 -17.67
CA ASN A 57 9.45 1.17 -16.89
C ASN A 57 8.88 2.42 -16.20
N THR A 58 7.56 2.66 -16.30
CA THR A 58 6.93 3.77 -15.61
C THR A 58 7.03 3.63 -14.09
N ALA A 59 7.02 4.78 -13.41
CA ALA A 59 7.13 4.86 -11.97
C ALA A 59 6.09 3.99 -11.27
N ARG A 60 6.48 3.37 -10.16
CA ARG A 60 5.57 2.59 -9.32
C ARG A 60 5.17 3.40 -8.11
N LEU A 61 3.88 3.63 -7.97
CA LEU A 61 3.28 4.55 -7.00
C LEU A 61 2.47 3.78 -5.97
N PHE A 62 2.56 4.20 -4.71
CA PHE A 62 1.63 3.77 -3.67
C PHE A 62 0.32 4.56 -3.81
N VAL A 63 -0.79 3.83 -3.91
CA VAL A 63 -2.12 4.39 -4.02
C VAL A 63 -2.84 4.22 -2.69
N ARG A 64 -2.77 5.28 -1.87
CA ARG A 64 -3.28 5.31 -0.48
C ARG A 64 -4.73 4.84 -0.34
N SER A 65 -5.57 5.14 -1.32
CA SER A 65 -7.02 4.88 -1.28
C SER A 65 -7.38 3.40 -1.41
N ILE A 66 -6.55 2.59 -2.07
CA ILE A 66 -6.73 1.14 -2.28
C ILE A 66 -5.62 0.30 -1.65
N LEU A 67 -4.75 0.96 -0.88
CA LEU A 67 -3.62 0.40 -0.12
C LEU A 67 -2.72 -0.54 -0.93
N ASP A 68 -2.36 -0.13 -2.14
CA ASP A 68 -1.51 -0.96 -2.98
C ASP A 68 -0.67 -0.16 -3.98
N TRP A 69 0.27 -0.85 -4.63
CA TRP A 69 1.28 -0.31 -5.51
C TRP A 69 1.00 -0.67 -6.95
N PHE A 70 0.93 0.34 -7.82
CA PHE A 70 0.68 0.20 -9.25
C PHE A 70 1.62 1.09 -10.06
N ARG A 71 1.80 0.76 -11.32
CA ARG A 71 2.58 1.58 -12.24
C ARG A 71 1.76 2.76 -12.73
N ALA A 72 2.42 3.87 -13.06
CA ALA A 72 1.75 5.05 -13.59
C ALA A 72 0.98 4.73 -14.88
N ALA A 73 1.50 3.84 -15.74
CA ALA A 73 0.77 3.40 -16.94
C ALA A 73 -0.50 2.61 -16.63
N GLU A 74 -0.49 1.77 -15.59
CA GLU A 74 -1.70 1.05 -15.14
C GLU A 74 -2.74 2.06 -14.66
N ILE A 75 -2.32 3.01 -13.81
CA ILE A 75 -3.19 4.06 -13.28
C ILE A 75 -3.78 4.91 -14.41
N ALA A 76 -2.95 5.35 -15.36
CA ALA A 76 -3.39 6.12 -16.52
C ALA A 76 -4.42 5.38 -17.38
N GLY A 77 -4.28 4.05 -17.52
CA GLY A 77 -5.28 3.22 -18.20
C GLY A 77 -6.65 3.26 -17.51
N TRP A 78 -6.67 3.34 -16.17
CA TRP A 78 -7.92 3.39 -15.40
C TRP A 78 -8.55 4.78 -15.36
N THR A 79 -7.72 5.83 -15.29
CA THR A 79 -8.18 7.23 -15.34
C THR A 79 -8.78 7.56 -16.71
N ALA A 80 -8.17 7.07 -17.80
CA ALA A 80 -8.73 7.20 -19.14
C ALA A 80 -10.12 6.54 -19.27
N ALA A 81 -10.40 5.52 -18.46
CA ALA A 81 -11.70 4.88 -18.38
C ALA A 81 -12.66 5.52 -17.35
N GLY A 82 -12.23 6.58 -16.64
CA GLY A 82 -13.07 7.40 -15.75
C GLY A 82 -12.79 7.28 -14.25
N SER A 83 -11.71 6.59 -13.83
CA SER A 83 -11.35 6.46 -12.41
C SER A 83 -10.18 7.39 -12.04
N ASP A 84 -10.45 8.56 -11.46
CA ASP A 84 -9.40 9.52 -11.09
C ASP A 84 -8.72 9.18 -9.76
N PHE A 85 -7.45 8.76 -9.83
CA PHE A 85 -6.59 8.58 -8.67
C PHE A 85 -5.83 9.86 -8.36
N ILE A 86 -6.46 10.75 -7.61
CA ILE A 86 -5.86 12.02 -7.19
C ILE A 86 -5.13 11.85 -5.85
N CYS A 87 -3.90 12.36 -5.76
CA CYS A 87 -3.19 12.45 -4.51
C CYS A 87 -3.45 13.80 -3.83
N GLN A 88 -4.13 13.78 -2.69
CA GLN A 88 -4.48 14.97 -1.92
C GLN A 88 -3.38 15.45 -0.95
N LEU A 89 -2.21 14.79 -0.97
CA LEU A 89 -1.09 15.18 -0.13
C LEU A 89 -0.48 16.49 -0.63
N SER A 90 0.02 17.29 0.31
CA SER A 90 0.63 18.59 0.02
C SER A 90 1.79 18.50 -0.97
N CYS A 91 2.57 17.41 -0.94
CA CYS A 91 3.63 17.13 -1.89
C CYS A 91 3.14 17.01 -3.35
N CYS A 92 1.91 16.55 -3.56
CA CYS A 92 1.32 16.32 -4.87
C CYS A 92 0.34 17.42 -5.28
N LYS A 93 -0.08 18.30 -4.36
CA LYS A 93 -0.96 19.46 -4.64
C LYS A 93 -2.26 19.09 -5.36
N GLY A 94 -2.82 17.91 -5.08
CA GLY A 94 -4.03 17.45 -5.77
C GLY A 94 -3.80 16.97 -7.21
N ALA A 95 -2.56 16.69 -7.61
CA ALA A 95 -2.26 16.13 -8.92
C ALA A 95 -2.72 14.66 -9.05
N PRO A 96 -3.18 14.24 -10.24
CA PRO A 96 -3.49 12.85 -10.52
C PRO A 96 -2.22 12.01 -10.56
N LEU A 97 -2.30 10.78 -10.05
CA LEU A 97 -1.18 9.84 -10.06
C LEU A 97 -0.78 9.37 -11.46
N SER A 98 -1.63 9.59 -12.47
CA SER A 98 -1.30 9.35 -13.88
C SER A 98 -0.21 10.30 -14.40
N ASP A 99 0.02 11.45 -13.76
CA ASP A 99 1.03 12.42 -14.21
C ASP A 99 2.45 11.85 -14.13
N TYR A 100 2.69 10.87 -13.27
CA TYR A 100 3.95 10.13 -13.16
C TYR A 100 4.24 9.20 -14.36
N LEU A 101 3.48 9.31 -15.44
CA LEU A 101 3.94 8.94 -16.78
C LEU A 101 5.14 9.81 -17.22
N ASP A 102 5.21 11.04 -16.73
CA ASP A 102 6.38 11.91 -16.83
C ASP A 102 7.51 11.36 -15.94
N PRO A 103 8.64 10.90 -16.52
CA PRO A 103 9.75 10.37 -15.76
C PRO A 103 10.49 11.42 -14.92
N ASP A 104 10.27 12.72 -15.15
CA ASP A 104 10.92 13.79 -14.39
C ASP A 104 10.25 14.03 -13.02
N LEU A 105 9.07 13.46 -12.77
CA LEU A 105 8.39 13.55 -11.48
C LEU A 105 9.00 12.59 -10.43
N ASP A 106 9.22 13.11 -9.22
CA ASP A 106 9.82 12.35 -8.13
C ASP A 106 8.81 11.40 -7.46
N ALA A 107 8.68 10.20 -8.02
CA ALA A 107 7.85 9.14 -7.46
C ALA A 107 8.30 8.69 -6.06
N THR A 108 9.58 8.82 -5.72
CA THR A 108 10.09 8.47 -4.40
C THR A 108 9.54 9.42 -3.34
N PHE A 109 9.52 10.72 -3.65
CA PHE A 109 8.98 11.73 -2.76
C PHE A 109 7.48 11.51 -2.50
N HIS A 110 6.68 11.26 -3.55
CA HIS A 110 5.27 10.87 -3.37
C HIS A 110 5.12 9.62 -2.50
N ASN A 111 5.82 8.54 -2.85
CA ASN A 111 5.71 7.27 -2.15
C ASN A 111 6.08 7.38 -0.67
N MET A 112 7.12 8.14 -0.34
CA MET A 112 7.52 8.40 1.02
C MET A 112 6.42 9.13 1.79
N ASN A 113 5.89 10.22 1.25
CA ASN A 113 4.84 11.00 1.90
C ASN A 113 3.54 10.20 2.04
N ALA A 114 3.15 9.42 1.02
CA ALA A 114 1.93 8.62 1.08
C ALA A 114 2.01 7.45 2.07
N MET A 115 3.18 6.86 2.23
CA MET A 115 3.42 5.83 3.24
C MET A 115 3.54 6.43 4.64
N ALA A 116 4.17 7.60 4.79
CA ALA A 116 4.26 8.33 6.05
C ALA A 116 2.85 8.76 6.52
N ASP A 117 2.06 9.40 5.66
CA ASP A 117 0.66 9.75 5.94
C ASP A 117 -0.16 8.54 6.43
N PHE A 118 0.00 7.38 5.78
CA PHE A 118 -0.68 6.16 6.23
C PHE A 118 -0.19 5.67 7.59
N ALA A 119 1.12 5.68 7.81
CA ALA A 119 1.71 5.26 9.07
C ALA A 119 1.28 6.20 10.21
N ASP A 120 1.39 7.51 10.01
CA ASP A 120 1.01 8.54 10.98
C ASP A 120 -0.47 8.42 11.33
N PHE A 121 -1.36 8.28 10.33
CA PHE A 121 -2.80 8.06 10.58
C PHE A 121 -3.09 6.88 11.53
N ILE A 122 -2.31 5.80 11.42
CA ILE A 122 -2.46 4.62 12.29
C ILE A 122 -1.77 4.83 13.65
N LEU A 123 -0.61 5.47 13.67
CA LEU A 123 0.18 5.66 14.89
C LEU A 123 -0.37 6.75 15.80
N ASP A 124 -1.09 7.72 15.24
CA ASP A 124 -1.78 8.77 15.98
C ASP A 124 -3.01 8.26 16.74
N ALA A 125 -3.56 7.10 16.35
CA ALA A 125 -4.59 6.42 17.12
C ALA A 125 -4.03 5.83 18.42
N ASP A 126 -4.89 5.69 19.43
CA ASP A 126 -4.54 5.02 20.68
C ASP A 126 -3.98 3.62 20.39
N PRO A 127 -2.87 3.20 21.03
CA PRO A 127 -2.29 1.87 20.85
C PRO A 127 -3.30 0.71 20.88
N THR A 128 -4.37 0.79 21.69
CA THR A 128 -5.39 -0.27 21.75
C THR A 128 -6.32 -0.31 20.54
N ASP A 129 -6.47 0.82 19.84
CA ASP A 129 -7.40 0.98 18.71
C ASP A 129 -6.73 0.75 17.36
N ARG A 130 -5.39 0.90 17.28
CA ARG A 130 -4.62 0.73 16.03
C ARG A 130 -4.93 -0.57 15.28
N PRO A 131 -5.04 -1.76 15.93
CA PRO A 131 -5.37 -2.99 15.22
C PRO A 131 -6.74 -2.92 14.52
N ALA A 132 -7.75 -2.42 15.22
CA ALA A 132 -9.11 -2.31 14.69
C ALA A 132 -9.19 -1.29 13.55
N LEU A 133 -8.58 -0.12 13.75
CA LEU A 133 -8.49 0.92 12.73
C LEU A 133 -7.77 0.43 11.47
N TYR A 134 -6.62 -0.23 11.62
CA TYR A 134 -5.88 -0.78 10.48
C TYR A 134 -6.71 -1.81 9.69
N LEU A 135 -7.44 -2.68 10.39
CA LEU A 135 -8.34 -3.66 9.78
C LEU A 135 -9.49 -2.99 9.00
N GLU A 136 -10.09 -1.95 9.58
CA GLU A 136 -11.14 -1.18 8.93
C GLU A 136 -10.66 -0.58 7.61
N ILE A 137 -9.49 0.07 7.61
CA ILE A 137 -8.92 0.65 6.38
C ILE A 137 -8.59 -0.43 5.36
N CYS A 138 -8.07 -1.59 5.78
CA CYS A 138 -7.82 -2.71 4.86
C CYS A 138 -9.12 -3.19 4.20
N ARG A 139 -10.20 -3.32 4.96
CA ARG A 139 -11.53 -3.72 4.44
C ARG A 139 -12.12 -2.66 3.53
N ALA A 140 -12.01 -1.38 3.91
CA ALA A 140 -12.45 -0.25 3.08
C ALA A 140 -11.66 -0.18 1.76
N ALA A 141 -10.37 -0.46 1.78
CA ALA A 141 -9.54 -0.55 0.58
C ALA A 141 -9.97 -1.73 -0.31
N ILE A 142 -10.21 -2.92 0.26
CA ILE A 142 -10.72 -4.09 -0.49
C ILE A 142 -12.06 -3.79 -1.14
N GLY A 143 -12.97 -3.11 -0.43
CA GLY A 143 -14.29 -2.75 -0.93
C GLY A 143 -14.28 -1.85 -2.17
N LYS A 144 -13.13 -1.30 -2.56
CA LYS A 144 -12.98 -0.51 -3.79
C LYS A 144 -12.63 -1.34 -5.02
N TYR A 145 -12.08 -2.54 -4.84
CA TYR A 145 -11.74 -3.43 -5.95
C TYR A 145 -13.01 -4.00 -6.56
N GLY A 146 -13.08 -4.07 -7.89
CA GLY A 146 -14.22 -4.61 -8.62
C GLY A 146 -15.54 -3.82 -8.50
N LEU A 147 -15.54 -2.59 -7.95
CA LEU A 147 -16.72 -1.74 -7.94
C LEU A 147 -17.15 -1.36 -9.36
N ALA A 148 -18.46 -1.28 -9.60
CA ALA A 148 -18.98 -0.76 -10.86
C ALA A 148 -18.50 0.69 -11.08
N GLY A 149 -17.87 0.95 -12.23
CA GLY A 149 -17.24 2.24 -12.55
C GLY A 149 -15.79 2.39 -12.07
N PHE A 150 -15.26 1.42 -11.31
CA PHE A 150 -13.83 1.31 -11.06
C PHE A 150 -13.18 0.45 -12.15
N ASN A 151 -12.34 1.07 -12.98
CA ASN A 151 -11.70 0.38 -14.10
C ASN A 151 -10.33 -0.21 -13.76
N GLY A 152 -9.96 -0.22 -12.47
CA GLY A 152 -8.73 -0.84 -12.01
C GLY A 152 -8.84 -2.35 -11.81
N PRO A 153 -7.95 -2.97 -11.01
CA PRO A 153 -7.95 -4.40 -10.80
C PRO A 153 -9.27 -4.87 -10.15
N GLU A 154 -9.79 -5.99 -10.67
CA GLU A 154 -11.00 -6.63 -10.14
C GLU A 154 -10.79 -7.20 -8.74
N HIS A 155 -9.55 -7.63 -8.43
CA HIS A 155 -9.22 -8.30 -7.18
C HIS A 155 -8.10 -7.59 -6.43
N SER A 156 -8.26 -7.49 -5.12
CA SER A 156 -7.22 -7.03 -4.20
C SER A 156 -6.08 -8.03 -4.09
N LYS A 157 -4.88 -7.56 -3.74
CA LYS A 157 -3.74 -8.45 -3.50
C LYS A 157 -3.98 -9.37 -2.30
N ALA A 158 -3.45 -10.60 -2.42
CA ALA A 158 -3.49 -11.61 -1.36
C ALA A 158 -2.97 -11.09 -0.01
N GLN A 159 -1.96 -10.20 -0.03
CA GLN A 159 -1.45 -9.57 1.17
C GLN A 159 -2.50 -8.72 1.89
N LEU A 160 -3.18 -7.82 1.18
CA LEU A 160 -4.23 -6.96 1.74
C LEU A 160 -5.37 -7.80 2.31
N ASN A 161 -5.80 -8.83 1.57
CA ASN A 161 -6.79 -9.82 2.05
C ASN A 161 -6.32 -10.54 3.30
N SER A 162 -5.03 -10.94 3.34
CA SER A 162 -4.47 -11.62 4.50
C SER A 162 -4.48 -10.74 5.75
N TRP A 163 -4.43 -9.42 5.63
CA TRP A 163 -4.64 -8.54 6.77
C TRP A 163 -6.14 -8.38 7.07
N ALA A 164 -6.98 -8.03 6.11
CA ALA A 164 -8.40 -7.75 6.39
C ALA A 164 -9.18 -8.89 7.06
N PHE A 165 -8.83 -10.14 6.75
CA PHE A 165 -9.61 -11.34 7.12
C PHE A 165 -8.87 -12.36 7.99
N SER A 166 -7.69 -12.04 8.53
CA SER A 166 -6.96 -12.97 9.40
C SER A 166 -7.04 -12.73 10.89
#